data_AF-A0A967CVX0-F1
#
_entry.id   AF-A0A967CVX0-F1
#
_cell.length_a   1.000
_cell.length_b   1.000
_cell.length_c   1.000
_cell.angle_alpha   90.00
_cell.angle_beta   90.00
_cell.angle_gamma   90.00
#
_symmetry.space_group_name_H-M   'P 1'
#
loop_
_entity.id
_entity.type
_entity.pdbx_description
1 polymer ?
#
loop_
_entity_poly.entity_id
_entity_poly.type
_entity_poly.pdbx_seq_one_letter_code
_entity_poly.pdbx_strand_id
1 'polypeptide(L)'
;MQAVLMAARDSGNVPLLLTPENAAATYGAGYLAALQNRGRAEFPDVAFTLVVDCGDTPGYALACLRAGIARISMAEHNEKIADIARQMNAELVRRPT
;
A
#
# COMPACT_ATOMS: atom_id res chain seq x y z
N MET A 1 -11.98 -2.00 -3.14
CA MET A 1 -11.71 -0.80 -2.33
C MET A 1 -13.00 -0.08 -1.95
N GLN A 2 -13.73 0.52 -2.90
CA GLN A 2 -14.94 1.32 -2.60
C GLN A 2 -15.95 0.66 -1.65
N ALA A 3 -16.40 -0.57 -1.94
CA ALA A 3 -17.36 -1.27 -1.09
C ALA A 3 -16.88 -1.47 0.36
N VAL A 4 -15.57 -1.74 0.54
CA VAL A 4 -14.97 -1.92 1.88
C VAL A 4 -14.90 -0.58 2.62
N LEU A 5 -14.55 0.51 1.93
CA LEU A 5 -14.49 1.84 2.54
C LEU A 5 -15.89 2.37 2.91
N MET A 6 -16.91 2.08 2.10
CA MET A 6 -18.30 2.38 2.45
C MET A 6 -18.73 1.63 3.72
N ALA A 7 -18.49 0.31 3.80
CA ALA A 7 -18.82 -0.47 5.00
C ALA A 7 -18.03 -0.02 6.24
N ALA A 8 -16.78 0.38 6.07
CA ALA A 8 -15.93 0.92 7.13
C ALA A 8 -16.48 2.24 7.68
N ARG A 9 -17.01 3.09 6.81
CA ARG A 9 -17.65 4.36 7.20
C ARG A 9 -18.82 4.13 8.16
N ASP A 10 -19.69 3.17 7.84
CA ASP A 10 -20.89 2.90 8.63
C ASP A 10 -20.57 2.22 9.96
N SER A 11 -19.50 1.42 9.99
CA SER A 11 -19.10 0.64 11.18
C SER A 11 -18.06 1.32 12.07
N GLY A 12 -17.43 2.41 11.60
CA GLY A 12 -16.31 3.07 12.28
C GLY A 12 -15.01 2.27 12.30
N ASN A 13 -14.93 1.18 11.54
CA ASN A 13 -13.72 0.34 11.46
C ASN A 13 -12.65 0.97 10.57
N VAL A 14 -11.38 0.66 10.85
CA VAL A 14 -10.23 1.12 10.06
C VAL A 14 -9.69 -0.04 9.21
N PRO A 15 -10.11 -0.18 7.93
CA PRO A 15 -9.74 -1.33 7.14
C PRO A 15 -8.26 -1.30 6.73
N LEU A 16 -7.64 -2.48 6.74
CA LEU A 16 -6.41 -2.77 6.03
C LEU A 16 -6.75 -3.42 4.69
N LEU A 17 -6.35 -2.78 3.61
CA LEU A 17 -6.52 -3.26 2.24
C LEU A 17 -5.19 -3.84 1.78
N LEU A 18 -5.20 -5.13 1.46
CA LEU A 18 -4.02 -5.84 0.95
C LEU A 18 -4.20 -6.10 -0.55
N THR A 19 -3.19 -5.77 -1.35
CA THR A 19 -3.20 -6.13 -2.77
C THR A 19 -2.91 -7.63 -2.96
N PRO A 20 -3.29 -8.21 -4.12
CA PRO A 20 -2.78 -9.51 -4.53
C PRO A 20 -1.24 -9.55 -4.52
N GLU A 21 -0.68 -10.76 -4.50
CA GLU A 21 0.76 -10.96 -4.63
C GLU A 21 1.29 -10.38 -5.95
N ASN A 22 2.51 -9.83 -5.93
CA ASN A 22 3.14 -9.20 -7.09
C ASN A 22 2.34 -8.05 -7.72
N ALA A 23 1.41 -7.42 -6.99
CA ALA A 23 0.57 -6.35 -7.52
C ALA A 23 1.38 -5.18 -8.11
N ALA A 24 2.52 -4.83 -7.52
CA ALA A 24 3.35 -3.75 -8.04
C ALA A 24 3.91 -4.06 -9.45
N ALA A 25 4.23 -5.32 -9.73
CA ALA A 25 4.68 -5.76 -11.05
C ALA A 25 3.51 -5.80 -12.05
N THR A 26 2.34 -6.26 -11.61
CA THR A 26 1.16 -6.45 -12.45
C THR A 26 0.47 -5.13 -12.83
N TYR A 27 0.26 -4.24 -11.86
CA TYR A 27 -0.52 -3.02 -12.04
C TYR A 27 0.34 -1.75 -12.16
N GLY A 28 1.58 -1.81 -11.65
CA GLY A 28 2.47 -0.66 -11.61
C GLY A 28 2.21 0.29 -10.44
N ALA A 29 3.29 0.88 -9.93
CA ALA A 29 3.26 1.79 -8.79
C ALA A 29 2.36 3.02 -9.00
N GLY A 30 2.37 3.60 -10.20
CA GLY A 30 1.57 4.79 -10.52
C GLY A 30 0.07 4.54 -10.42
N TYR A 31 -0.42 3.41 -10.94
CA TYR A 31 -1.83 3.03 -10.83
C TYR A 31 -2.22 2.79 -9.37
N LEU A 32 -1.40 2.07 -8.61
CA LEU A 32 -1.67 1.76 -7.21
C LEU A 32 -1.69 3.02 -6.33
N ALA A 33 -0.80 3.97 -6.60
CA ALA A 33 -0.81 5.27 -5.95
C ALA A 33 -2.06 6.09 -6.31
N ALA A 34 -2.46 6.10 -7.58
CA ALA A 34 -3.70 6.73 -8.00
C ALA A 34 -4.92 6.10 -7.31
N LEU A 35 -4.93 4.77 -7.13
CA LEU A 35 -5.99 4.06 -6.41
C LEU A 35 -6.04 4.47 -4.92
N GLN A 36 -4.88 4.57 -4.25
CA GLN A 36 -4.80 5.07 -2.88
C GLN A 36 -5.34 6.51 -2.77
N ASN A 37 -4.89 7.40 -3.65
CA ASN A 37 -5.28 8.80 -3.63
C ASN A 37 -6.77 8.98 -3.91
N ARG A 38 -7.32 8.18 -4.85
CA ARG A 38 -8.75 8.14 -5.11
C ARG A 38 -9.53 7.70 -3.86
N GLY A 39 -9.10 6.64 -3.17
CA GLY A 39 -9.72 6.21 -1.93
C GLY A 39 -9.72 7.30 -0.85
N ARG A 40 -8.61 8.02 -0.69
CA ARG A 40 -8.51 9.16 0.25
C ARG A 40 -9.40 10.34 -0.14
N ALA A 41 -9.56 10.61 -1.44
CA ALA A 41 -10.38 11.71 -1.94
C ALA A 41 -11.88 11.39 -1.85
N GLU A 42 -12.29 10.16 -2.15
CA GLU A 42 -13.70 9.73 -2.10
C GLU A 42 -14.19 9.45 -0.67
N PHE A 43 -13.30 9.05 0.23
CA PHE A 43 -13.61 8.69 1.63
C PHE A 43 -12.67 9.41 2.61
N PRO A 44 -12.67 10.76 2.66
CA PRO A 44 -11.74 11.53 3.48
C PRO A 44 -11.95 11.34 4.99
N ASP A 45 -13.14 10.91 5.40
CA ASP A 45 -13.54 10.63 6.77
C ASP A 45 -13.26 9.18 7.22
N VAL A 46 -12.84 8.30 6.30
CA VAL A 46 -12.52 6.91 6.61
C VAL A 46 -11.00 6.72 6.62
N ALA A 47 -10.45 6.49 7.81
CA ALA A 47 -9.08 6.04 7.91
C ALA A 47 -8.95 4.63 7.31
N PHE A 48 -7.97 4.43 6.42
CA PHE A 48 -7.63 3.11 5.89
C PHE A 48 -6.13 3.02 5.63
N THR A 49 -5.63 1.79 5.57
CA THR A 49 -4.27 1.49 5.12
C THR A 49 -4.32 0.65 3.86
N LEU A 50 -3.57 1.03 2.82
CA LEU A 50 -3.25 0.17 1.69
C LEU A 50 -1.85 -0.43 1.87
N VAL A 51 -1.75 -1.75 1.82
CA VAL A 51 -0.48 -2.49 1.74
C VAL A 51 -0.30 -2.99 0.33
N VAL A 52 0.74 -2.51 -0.36
CA VAL A 52 1.09 -2.94 -1.71
C VAL A 52 2.14 -4.04 -1.68
N ASP A 53 1.82 -5.16 -2.31
CA ASP A 53 2.74 -6.26 -2.50
C ASP A 53 3.69 -6.01 -3.67
N CYS A 54 4.98 -5.95 -3.36
CA CYS A 54 6.05 -5.67 -4.31
C CYS A 54 6.78 -6.93 -4.78
N GLY A 55 6.37 -8.11 -4.33
CA GLY A 55 7.05 -9.37 -4.67
C GLY A 55 8.48 -9.43 -4.15
N ASP A 56 9.36 -9.99 -4.96
CA ASP A 56 10.78 -10.21 -4.66
C ASP A 56 11.71 -9.13 -5.23
N THR A 57 11.17 -8.18 -6.00
CA THR A 57 11.99 -7.25 -6.80
C THR A 57 12.06 -5.86 -6.13
N PRO A 58 13.24 -5.43 -5.64
CA PRO A 58 13.41 -4.15 -4.94
C PRO A 58 13.06 -2.92 -5.79
N GLY A 59 13.17 -3.03 -7.13
CA GLY A 59 12.81 -1.96 -8.06
C GLY A 59 11.33 -1.58 -7.98
N TYR A 60 10.44 -2.55 -7.81
CA TYR A 60 9.00 -2.29 -7.63
C TYR A 60 8.71 -1.63 -6.29
N ALA A 61 9.38 -2.07 -5.22
CA ALA A 61 9.27 -1.43 -3.91
C ALA A 61 9.68 0.05 -3.96
N LEU A 62 10.84 0.35 -4.57
CA LEU A 62 11.29 1.73 -4.76
C LEU A 62 10.32 2.57 -5.59
N ALA A 63 9.73 1.99 -6.64
CA ALA A 63 8.73 2.66 -7.45
C ALA A 63 7.48 3.01 -6.63
N CYS A 64 6.98 2.07 -5.80
CA CYS A 64 5.84 2.30 -4.92
C CYS A 64 6.12 3.40 -3.88
N LEU A 65 7.28 3.37 -3.24
CA LEU A 65 7.68 4.40 -2.27
C LEU A 65 7.74 5.78 -2.92
N ARG A 66 8.36 5.89 -4.11
CA ARG A 66 8.42 7.16 -4.88
C ARG A 66 7.05 7.65 -5.33
N ALA A 67 6.10 6.74 -5.54
CA ALA A 67 4.73 7.07 -5.87
C ALA A 67 3.88 7.50 -4.65
N GLY A 68 4.45 7.51 -3.43
CA GLY A 68 3.76 7.93 -2.21
C GLY A 68 2.92 6.84 -1.54
N ILE A 69 3.20 5.56 -1.85
CA ILE A 69 2.62 4.45 -1.09
C ILE A 69 3.31 4.36 0.27
N ALA A 70 2.52 4.49 1.34
CA ALA A 70 3.04 4.57 2.70
C ALA A 70 3.37 3.20 3.31
N ARG A 71 2.77 2.11 2.81
CA ARG A 71 2.99 0.75 3.34
C ARG A 71 3.14 -0.26 2.22
N ILE A 72 4.28 -0.93 2.19
CA ILE A 72 4.63 -1.94 1.17
C ILE A 72 5.00 -3.25 1.84
N SER A 73 4.83 -4.37 1.13
CA SER A 73 5.34 -5.69 1.52
C SER A 73 6.21 -6.27 0.43
N MET A 74 7.17 -7.11 0.83
CA MET A 74 7.98 -7.92 -0.08
C MET A 74 7.91 -9.38 0.37
N ALA A 75 8.15 -10.30 -0.56
CA ALA A 75 8.18 -11.73 -0.29
C ALA A 75 9.22 -12.08 0.80
N GLU A 76 10.41 -11.50 0.65
CA GLU A 76 11.49 -11.58 1.64
C GLU A 76 11.80 -10.19 2.20
N HIS A 77 12.19 -10.13 3.48
CA HIS A 77 12.55 -8.86 4.11
C HIS A 77 13.81 -8.27 3.46
N ASN A 78 13.79 -6.97 3.19
CA ASN A 78 14.90 -6.26 2.58
C ASN A 78 15.25 -5.00 3.40
N GLU A 79 16.33 -5.09 4.18
CA GLU A 79 16.79 -4.02 5.08
C GLU A 79 17.06 -2.68 4.37
N LYS A 80 17.60 -2.72 3.14
CA LYS A 80 17.86 -1.50 2.37
C LYS A 80 16.56 -0.82 1.97
N ILE A 81 15.55 -1.60 1.58
CA ILE A 81 14.22 -1.07 1.28
C ILE A 81 13.53 -0.56 2.54
N ALA A 82 13.65 -1.27 3.66
CA ALA A 82 13.11 -0.83 4.95
C ALA A 82 13.71 0.53 5.37
N ASP A 83 15.01 0.71 5.20
CA ASP A 83 15.69 1.97 5.50
C ASP A 83 15.21 3.12 4.61
N ILE A 84 15.12 2.89 3.29
CA ILE A 84 14.60 3.88 2.35
C ILE A 84 13.13 4.22 2.65
N ALA A 85 12.30 3.21 2.97
CA ALA A 85 10.91 3.44 3.37
C ALA A 85 10.84 4.38 4.58
N ARG A 86 11.63 4.13 5.63
CA ARG A 86 11.71 4.99 6.81
C ARG A 86 12.12 6.43 6.47
N GLN A 87 13.12 6.61 5.61
CA GLN A 87 13.54 7.94 5.13
C GLN A 87 12.43 8.67 4.35
N MET A 88 11.47 7.93 3.78
CA MET A 88 10.35 8.46 3.01
C MET A 88 9.04 8.56 3.80
N ASN A 89 9.07 8.41 5.14
CA ASN A 89 7.87 8.33 5.99
C ASN A 89 6.91 7.20 5.58
N ALA A 90 7.48 6.10 5.12
CA ALA A 90 6.78 4.87 4.73
C ALA A 90 7.34 3.67 5.50
N GLU A 91 6.72 2.52 5.32
CA GLU A 91 7.02 1.31 6.07
C GLU A 91 7.08 0.07 5.16
N LEU A 92 8.15 -0.71 5.27
CA LEU A 92 8.18 -2.09 4.78
C LEU A 92 7.65 -3.02 5.87
N VAL A 93 6.51 -3.65 5.62
CA VAL A 93 5.86 -4.56 6.56
C VAL A 93 5.91 -6.01 6.06
N ARG A 94 5.73 -6.95 6.99
CA ARG A 94 5.38 -8.32 6.62
C ARG A 94 4.01 -8.33 5.95
N ARG A 95 3.85 -9.10 4.87
CA ARG A 95 2.54 -9.31 4.23
C ARG A 95 1.55 -9.84 5.28
N PRO A 96 0.43 -9.14 5.54
CA PRO A 96 -0.62 -9.64 6.43
C PRO A 96 -1.24 -10.92 5.87
N THR A 97 -1.53 -11.88 6.76
CA THR A 97 -2.24 -13.15 6.45
C THR A 97 -3.70 -13.06 6.83
#